data_AF-A0A939ACL7-F1
#
_entry.id   AF-A0A939ACL7-F1
#
_cell.length_a   1.000
_cell.length_b   1.000
_cell.length_c   1.000
_cell.angle_alpha   90.00
_cell.angle_beta   90.00
_cell.angle_gamma   90.00
#
_symmetry.space_group_name_H-M   'P 1'
#
loop_
_entity.id
_entity.type
_entity.pdbx_description
1 polymer ?
#
loop_
_entity_poly.entity_id
_entity_poly.type
_entity_poly.pdbx_seq_one_letter_code
_entity_poly.pdbx_strand_id
1 'polypeptide(L)'
;MPGTWPFVVDCIPVEDDMRLFQPVAAGLAFSLLLPTACNLNTPLEGDITTPVDIVDAVDSTPEVETDITVLPFTTKPCSEIFDEDLLPTFEVEIAPDVWAAMQDEWANGADWEAEGKPVKVYRPVKWFRYEGETFFDVMIRPKGSPFQWPLSPDKMQFNISFTQINKDQRFRGLRKLLLDAPAWDLTFFHDRLGMSYMRDLGLPASCANSVRLVVNGEYYGLFTSIERVDKEFLTRWFGPQLNDGNLYKYFYKATNEADEDTSDLEQTFLFDHTTGEFAKNDLTIELLEDTMDLDQAILEWAGEAMMPDGDGFWIGSDNFYVYNHPVRGFLFIPWDLDISFVP
;
A
#
# COMPACT_ATOMS: atom_id res chain seq x y z
N MET A 1 20.30 -43.58 -8.33
CA MET A 1 20.88 -42.74 -9.41
C MET A 1 19.84 -41.66 -9.70
N PRO A 2 20.15 -40.37 -9.48
CA PRO A 2 19.20 -39.32 -9.80
C PRO A 2 19.22 -39.08 -11.31
N GLY A 3 18.04 -39.13 -11.93
CA GLY A 3 17.85 -38.84 -13.35
C GLY A 3 17.66 -37.34 -13.56
N THR A 4 18.41 -36.77 -14.50
CA THR A 4 18.24 -35.41 -15.01
C THR A 4 17.07 -35.38 -16.00
N TRP A 5 16.06 -34.54 -15.72
CA TRP A 5 15.04 -34.16 -16.70
C TRP A 5 15.47 -32.84 -17.35
N PRO A 6 15.57 -32.75 -18.69
CA PRO A 6 15.75 -31.45 -19.34
C PRO A 6 14.42 -30.68 -19.27
N PHE A 7 14.41 -29.52 -18.63
CA PHE A 7 13.36 -28.53 -18.85
C PHE A 7 13.59 -27.91 -20.23
N VAL A 8 12.72 -28.23 -21.18
CA VAL A 8 12.56 -27.46 -22.41
C VAL A 8 11.41 -26.51 -22.16
N VAL A 9 11.71 -25.20 -22.10
CA VAL A 9 10.68 -24.16 -22.15
C VAL A 9 10.37 -23.94 -23.63
N ASP A 10 9.34 -24.63 -24.13
CA ASP A 10 8.77 -24.31 -25.44
C ASP A 10 7.90 -23.06 -25.30
N CYS A 11 8.32 -21.95 -25.92
CA CYS A 11 7.46 -20.79 -26.08
C CYS A 11 6.31 -21.16 -27.03
N ILE A 12 5.09 -21.23 -26.50
CA ILE A 12 3.88 -21.36 -27.31
C ILE A 12 3.66 -20.03 -28.05
N PRO A 13 3.55 -20.00 -29.39
CA PRO A 13 3.21 -18.78 -30.10
C PRO A 13 1.77 -18.38 -29.77
N VAL A 14 1.57 -17.10 -29.44
CA VAL A 14 0.22 -16.51 -29.35
C VAL A 14 -0.31 -16.39 -30.78
N GLU A 15 -1.21 -17.28 -31.18
CA GLU A 15 -2.02 -17.10 -32.37
C GLU A 15 -3.13 -16.07 -32.07
N ASP A 16 -3.27 -15.11 -32.99
CA ASP A 16 -4.32 -14.08 -33.02
C ASP A 16 -5.72 -14.71 -33.07
N ASP A 17 -6.32 -15.07 -31.93
CA ASP A 17 -7.78 -15.11 -31.76
C ASP A 17 -8.18 -15.39 -30.30
N MET A 18 -8.10 -14.37 -29.44
CA MET A 18 -8.89 -14.29 -28.22
C MET A 18 -9.56 -12.93 -28.12
N ARG A 19 -10.75 -12.82 -28.72
CA ARG A 19 -11.74 -11.81 -28.34
C ARG A 19 -12.43 -12.30 -27.06
N LEU A 20 -12.25 -11.59 -25.94
CA LEU A 20 -13.28 -11.28 -24.94
C LEU A 20 -12.69 -10.53 -23.75
N PHE A 21 -13.47 -9.57 -23.25
CA PHE A 21 -13.27 -8.64 -22.14
C PHE A 21 -12.44 -7.37 -22.41
N GLN A 22 -13.12 -6.34 -22.91
CA GLN A 22 -12.76 -4.94 -22.66
C GLN A 22 -13.50 -4.46 -21.40
N PRO A 23 -12.86 -3.75 -20.46
CA PRO A 23 -13.55 -2.78 -19.63
C PRO A 23 -13.70 -1.46 -20.40
N VAL A 24 -14.90 -0.89 -20.35
CA VAL A 24 -15.25 0.38 -20.98
C VAL A 24 -15.07 1.51 -19.96
N ALA A 25 -14.22 2.47 -20.34
CA ALA A 25 -14.02 3.85 -19.83
C ALA A 25 -13.34 3.98 -18.44
N ALA A 26 -12.28 4.76 -18.25
CA ALA A 26 -11.94 6.05 -18.85
C ALA A 26 -10.91 6.01 -20.00
N GLY A 27 -11.11 6.88 -21.00
CA GLY A 27 -10.33 6.89 -22.24
C GLY A 27 -8.94 7.47 -22.07
N LEU A 28 -7.92 6.62 -22.20
CA LEU A 28 -6.60 6.93 -22.74
C LEU A 28 -6.17 5.68 -23.54
N ALA A 29 -5.95 5.86 -24.84
CA ALA A 29 -5.53 4.77 -25.71
C ALA A 29 -4.04 4.48 -25.49
N PHE A 30 -3.72 3.46 -24.70
CA PHE A 30 -2.35 2.93 -24.63
C PHE A 30 -2.07 2.06 -25.86
N SER A 31 -1.19 2.54 -26.73
CA SER A 31 -0.56 1.73 -27.76
C SER A 31 0.88 1.48 -27.34
N LEU A 32 1.11 0.33 -26.69
CA LEU A 32 2.46 -0.14 -26.34
C LEU A 32 3.14 -0.68 -27.60
N LEU A 33 4.05 0.11 -28.16
CA LEU A 33 5.08 -0.40 -29.07
C LEU A 33 6.19 -1.03 -28.21
N LEU A 34 6.19 -2.36 -28.11
CA LEU A 34 7.32 -3.12 -27.59
C LEU A 34 8.57 -2.86 -28.45
N PRO A 35 9.72 -2.47 -27.88
CA PRO A 35 10.97 -2.46 -28.63
C PRO A 35 11.42 -3.90 -28.84
N THR A 36 11.44 -4.31 -30.11
CA THR A 36 12.09 -5.54 -30.59
C THR A 36 13.60 -5.45 -30.37
N ALA A 37 14.12 -6.24 -29.43
CA ALA A 37 15.55 -6.56 -29.40
C ALA A 37 15.76 -7.98 -28.83
N CYS A 38 15.47 -8.99 -29.64
CA CYS A 38 16.02 -10.32 -29.45
C CYS A 38 17.13 -10.49 -30.50
N ASN A 39 18.40 -10.36 -30.10
CA ASN A 39 19.53 -10.64 -30.98
C ASN A 39 20.32 -11.82 -30.38
N LEU A 40 19.85 -13.03 -30.67
CA LEU A 40 20.51 -14.29 -30.34
C LEU A 40 21.46 -14.67 -31.48
N ASN A 41 22.76 -14.52 -31.26
CA ASN A 41 23.80 -15.31 -31.94
C ASN A 41 25.16 -15.14 -31.24
N THR A 42 25.30 -15.71 -30.05
CA THR A 42 26.60 -16.22 -29.55
C THR A 42 26.31 -17.42 -28.63
N PRO A 43 26.90 -18.61 -28.87
CA PRO A 43 26.80 -19.71 -27.93
C PRO A 43 27.79 -19.48 -26.78
N LEU A 44 27.29 -19.45 -25.54
CA LEU A 44 28.13 -19.53 -24.35
C LEU A 44 28.42 -21.01 -24.06
N GLU A 45 29.60 -21.48 -24.48
CA GLU A 45 30.19 -22.71 -23.94
C GLU A 45 31.10 -22.36 -22.75
N GLY A 46 30.79 -22.90 -21.57
CA GLY A 46 31.59 -22.73 -20.36
C GLY A 46 31.31 -23.86 -19.36
N ASP A 47 32.28 -24.76 -19.23
CA ASP A 47 32.28 -25.93 -18.35
C ASP A 47 32.57 -25.52 -16.89
N ILE A 48 31.65 -25.81 -15.96
CA ILE A 48 31.80 -25.50 -14.54
C ILE A 48 32.35 -26.74 -13.83
N THR A 49 33.67 -26.90 -13.80
CA THR A 49 34.34 -27.90 -12.96
C THR A 49 35.65 -27.40 -12.35
N THR A 50 35.61 -26.36 -11.51
CA THR A 50 36.67 -26.14 -10.49
C THR A 50 36.10 -25.52 -9.21
N PRO A 51 36.46 -26.00 -8.00
CA PRO A 51 36.15 -25.31 -6.75
C PRO A 51 37.10 -24.12 -6.57
N VAL A 52 36.58 -22.95 -6.21
CA VAL A 52 37.38 -21.78 -5.84
C VAL A 52 37.65 -21.85 -4.34
N ASP A 53 38.92 -22.04 -3.96
CA ASP A 53 39.39 -21.94 -2.59
C ASP A 53 39.45 -20.46 -2.16
N ILE A 54 38.71 -20.11 -1.10
CA ILE A 54 38.81 -18.80 -0.44
C ILE A 54 39.93 -18.89 0.60
N VAL A 55 41.02 -18.17 0.37
CA VAL A 55 42.10 -17.96 1.34
C VAL A 55 42.12 -16.52 1.83
N ASP A 56 42.15 -16.39 3.15
CA ASP A 56 42.21 -15.16 3.94
C ASP A 56 43.34 -14.22 3.52
N ALA A 57 43.00 -12.93 3.40
CA ALA A 57 43.95 -11.84 3.54
C ALA A 57 43.30 -10.77 4.45
N VAL A 58 43.71 -10.78 5.72
CA VAL A 58 43.41 -9.71 6.68
C VAL A 58 44.48 -8.65 6.53
N ASP A 59 44.12 -7.48 6.01
CA ASP A 59 44.91 -6.26 6.14
C ASP A 59 44.20 -5.32 7.13
N SER A 60 44.98 -4.74 8.03
CA SER A 60 44.51 -4.04 9.22
C SER A 60 44.89 -2.56 9.17
N THR A 61 43.91 -1.70 8.89
CA THR A 61 43.95 -0.27 9.21
C THR A 61 42.56 0.17 9.68
N PRO A 62 42.42 0.85 10.84
CA PRO A 62 41.13 1.29 11.31
C PRO A 62 40.78 2.62 10.62
N GLU A 63 40.10 2.55 9.48
CA GLU A 63 39.27 3.66 9.04
C GLU A 63 38.02 3.66 9.91
N VAL A 64 37.77 4.78 10.60
CA VAL A 64 36.46 5.04 11.20
C VAL A 64 35.55 5.41 10.04
N GLU A 65 35.13 4.40 9.28
CA GLU A 65 33.92 4.50 8.48
C GLU A 65 32.77 4.69 9.47
N THR A 66 32.12 5.83 9.41
CA THR A 66 30.75 5.94 9.90
C THR A 66 29.92 5.05 9.00
N ASP A 67 29.89 3.78 9.36
CA ASP A 67 29.07 2.75 8.78
C ASP A 67 27.61 3.16 9.02
N ILE A 68 27.07 3.94 8.10
CA ILE A 68 25.63 4.02 7.89
C ILE A 68 25.30 2.74 7.12
N THR A 69 25.46 1.58 7.78
CA THR A 69 24.78 0.37 7.36
C THR A 69 23.32 0.75 7.25
N VAL A 70 22.80 0.74 6.03
CA VAL A 70 21.38 0.66 5.71
C VAL A 70 20.77 -0.23 6.79
N LEU A 71 19.92 0.36 7.64
CA LEU A 71 19.29 -0.38 8.74
C LEU A 71 18.70 -1.65 8.10
N PRO A 72 19.08 -2.86 8.56
CA PRO A 72 18.57 -4.07 7.94
C PRO A 72 17.04 -3.99 8.00
N PHE A 73 16.43 -4.27 6.86
CA PHE A 73 14.99 -4.47 6.70
C PHE A 73 14.50 -5.36 7.85
N THR A 74 14.00 -4.73 8.91
CA THR A 74 13.68 -5.38 10.19
C THR A 74 12.22 -5.14 10.46
N THR A 75 11.50 -6.23 10.65
CA THR A 75 10.08 -6.19 10.97
C THR A 75 9.85 -5.34 12.22
N LYS A 76 8.79 -4.52 12.21
CA LYS A 76 8.38 -3.70 13.36
C LYS A 76 7.08 -4.24 13.90
N PRO A 77 6.96 -4.41 15.24
CA PRO A 77 5.78 -5.02 15.83
C PRO A 77 4.56 -4.16 15.56
N CYS A 78 3.45 -4.82 15.21
CA CYS A 78 2.14 -4.19 15.06
C CYS A 78 1.51 -3.86 16.41
N SER A 79 0.52 -2.97 16.41
CA SER A 79 -0.43 -2.87 17.52
C SER A 79 -1.11 -4.23 17.74
N GLU A 80 -1.38 -4.58 18.99
CA GLU A 80 -1.93 -5.88 19.39
C GLU A 80 -3.29 -6.17 18.75
N ILE A 81 -4.02 -5.13 18.34
CA ILE A 81 -5.31 -5.29 17.67
C ILE A 81 -5.19 -5.92 16.29
N PHE A 82 -4.00 -5.93 15.69
CA PHE A 82 -3.71 -6.50 14.38
C PHE A 82 -3.07 -7.88 14.46
N ASP A 83 -3.00 -8.50 15.64
CA ASP A 83 -2.59 -9.89 15.75
C ASP A 83 -3.48 -10.76 14.84
N GLU A 84 -2.83 -11.56 14.00
CA GLU A 84 -3.47 -12.36 12.95
C GLU A 84 -4.24 -13.56 13.52
N ASP A 85 -3.94 -13.97 14.76
CA ASP A 85 -4.67 -15.02 15.50
C ASP A 85 -5.95 -14.49 16.17
N LEU A 86 -6.16 -13.17 16.18
CA LEU A 86 -7.36 -12.56 16.75
C LEU A 86 -8.47 -12.37 15.70
N LEU A 87 -9.71 -12.44 16.19
CA LEU A 87 -10.90 -11.92 15.50
C LEU A 87 -11.60 -10.88 16.38
N PRO A 88 -11.04 -9.65 16.48
CA PRO A 88 -11.60 -8.55 17.25
C PRO A 88 -13.07 -8.29 16.93
N THR A 89 -13.81 -7.78 17.91
CA THR A 89 -15.14 -7.22 17.67
C THR A 89 -15.13 -5.75 18.04
N PHE A 90 -15.37 -4.92 17.05
CA PHE A 90 -15.57 -3.49 17.23
C PHE A 90 -17.07 -3.21 17.23
N GLU A 91 -17.51 -2.46 18.23
CA GLU A 91 -18.90 -2.05 18.34
C GLU A 91 -18.99 -0.54 18.20
N VAL A 92 -19.93 -0.06 17.39
CA VAL A 92 -20.15 1.36 17.15
C VAL A 92 -21.63 1.68 17.29
N GLU A 93 -21.93 2.69 18.09
CA GLU A 93 -23.28 3.24 18.20
C GLU A 93 -23.35 4.57 17.47
N ILE A 94 -24.29 4.70 16.55
CA ILE A 94 -24.42 5.79 15.60
C ILE A 94 -25.86 6.31 15.69
N ALA A 95 -26.03 7.63 15.75
CA ALA A 95 -27.36 8.21 15.73
C ALA A 95 -28.08 7.86 14.41
N PRO A 96 -29.40 7.56 14.42
CA PRO A 96 -30.10 7.10 13.22
C PRO A 96 -30.03 8.07 12.02
N ASP A 97 -30.06 9.37 12.28
CA ASP A 97 -29.91 10.43 11.28
C ASP A 97 -28.50 10.47 10.70
N VAL A 98 -27.47 10.30 11.53
CA VAL A 98 -26.08 10.19 11.09
C VAL A 98 -25.88 8.94 10.22
N TRP A 99 -26.42 7.80 10.62
CA TRP A 99 -26.35 6.56 9.84
C TRP A 99 -27.02 6.71 8.47
N ALA A 100 -28.23 7.27 8.43
CA ALA A 100 -28.94 7.54 7.18
C ALA A 100 -28.15 8.49 6.26
N ALA A 101 -27.52 9.52 6.82
CA ALA A 101 -26.68 10.45 6.05
C ALA A 101 -25.43 9.78 5.47
N MET A 102 -24.87 8.77 6.14
CA MET A 102 -23.76 7.97 5.60
C MET A 102 -24.21 7.03 4.49
N GLN A 103 -25.39 6.41 4.63
CA GLN A 103 -25.97 5.58 3.57
C GLN A 103 -26.27 6.41 2.32
N ASP A 104 -26.75 7.64 2.49
CA ASP A 104 -26.99 8.59 1.41
C ASP A 104 -25.69 9.02 0.71
N GLU A 105 -24.64 9.35 1.49
CA GLU A 105 -23.32 9.63 0.93
C GLU A 105 -22.72 8.42 0.22
N TRP A 106 -22.87 7.21 0.77
CA TRP A 106 -22.40 6.00 0.10
C TRP A 106 -23.09 5.84 -1.25
N ALA A 107 -24.42 5.90 -1.30
CA ALA A 107 -25.19 5.72 -2.52
C ALA A 107 -24.92 6.79 -3.58
N ASN A 108 -24.73 8.05 -3.16
CA ASN A 108 -24.72 9.21 -4.06
C ASN A 108 -23.38 9.95 -4.11
N GLY A 109 -22.36 9.46 -3.41
CA GLY A 109 -21.09 10.15 -3.21
C GLY A 109 -20.34 10.46 -4.51
N ALA A 110 -20.40 9.57 -5.50
CA ALA A 110 -19.79 9.81 -6.80
C ALA A 110 -20.44 11.01 -7.52
N ASP A 111 -21.77 11.09 -7.52
CA ASP A 111 -22.49 12.23 -8.09
C ASP A 111 -22.22 13.52 -7.30
N TRP A 112 -22.13 13.42 -5.97
CA TRP A 112 -21.80 14.55 -5.11
C TRP A 112 -20.40 15.09 -5.39
N GLU A 113 -19.40 14.22 -5.56
CA GLU A 113 -18.04 14.61 -5.92
C GLU A 113 -18.01 15.31 -7.28
N ALA A 114 -18.72 14.78 -8.28
CA ALA A 114 -18.87 15.40 -9.60
C ALA A 114 -19.57 16.78 -9.57
N GLU A 115 -20.48 16.98 -8.62
CA GLU A 115 -21.18 18.25 -8.38
C GLU A 115 -20.41 19.21 -7.45
N GLY A 116 -19.23 18.81 -6.95
CA GLY A 116 -18.44 19.61 -6.01
C GLY A 116 -19.05 19.71 -4.61
N LYS A 117 -19.96 18.79 -4.26
CA LYS A 117 -20.52 18.68 -2.91
C LYS A 117 -19.52 17.99 -1.97
N PRO A 118 -19.61 18.25 -0.66
CA PRO A 118 -18.77 17.56 0.32
C PRO A 118 -18.99 16.05 0.31
N VAL A 119 -17.90 15.30 0.15
CA VAL A 119 -17.83 13.84 0.29
C VAL A 119 -16.75 13.47 1.29
N LYS A 120 -16.69 12.20 1.69
CA LYS A 120 -15.75 11.68 2.69
C LYS A 120 -15.91 12.44 4.02
N VAL A 121 -17.14 12.78 4.38
CA VAL A 121 -17.43 13.64 5.54
C VAL A 121 -17.42 12.83 6.84
N TYR A 122 -16.51 13.18 7.76
CA TYR A 122 -16.50 12.59 9.10
C TYR A 122 -17.71 13.06 9.92
N ARG A 123 -18.43 12.11 10.50
CA ARG A 123 -19.61 12.32 11.34
C ARG A 123 -19.43 11.69 12.72
N PRO A 124 -20.01 12.27 13.78
CA PRO A 124 -19.83 11.74 15.14
C PRO A 124 -20.58 10.43 15.35
N VAL A 125 -19.91 9.48 16.00
CA VAL A 125 -20.57 8.33 16.61
C VAL A 125 -20.90 8.65 18.06
N LYS A 126 -21.90 7.99 18.66
CA LYS A 126 -22.17 8.13 20.10
C LYS A 126 -21.03 7.55 20.92
N TRP A 127 -20.51 6.40 20.48
CA TRP A 127 -19.33 5.76 21.05
C TRP A 127 -18.79 4.67 20.13
N PHE A 128 -17.51 4.34 20.33
CA PHE A 128 -16.85 3.13 19.81
C PHE A 128 -16.42 2.27 21.00
N ARG A 129 -16.55 0.94 20.92
CA ARG A 129 -16.19 0.03 22.01
C ARG A 129 -15.36 -1.15 21.51
N TYR A 130 -14.35 -1.50 22.31
CA TYR A 130 -13.51 -2.68 22.13
C TYR A 130 -13.13 -3.23 23.51
N GLU A 131 -13.24 -4.54 23.74
CA GLU A 131 -12.86 -5.22 24.99
C GLU A 131 -13.39 -4.58 26.29
N GLY A 132 -14.59 -4.00 26.24
CA GLY A 132 -15.21 -3.33 27.39
C GLY A 132 -14.73 -1.89 27.63
N GLU A 133 -13.79 -1.38 26.85
CA GLU A 133 -13.38 0.03 26.85
C GLU A 133 -14.22 0.83 25.86
N THR A 134 -14.71 2.00 26.29
CA THR A 134 -15.57 2.88 25.49
C THR A 134 -14.85 4.19 25.16
N PHE A 135 -14.78 4.50 23.87
CA PHE A 135 -14.18 5.70 23.31
C PHE A 135 -15.29 6.66 22.87
N PHE A 136 -15.19 7.90 23.33
CA PHE A 136 -16.03 9.02 22.93
C PHE A 136 -15.26 9.94 21.98
N ASP A 137 -15.92 10.96 21.43
CA ASP A 137 -15.31 11.91 20.49
C ASP A 137 -14.71 11.23 19.24
N VAL A 138 -15.26 10.07 18.89
CA VAL A 138 -14.89 9.28 17.71
C VAL A 138 -15.74 9.73 16.52
N MET A 139 -15.11 9.83 15.36
CA MET A 139 -15.78 10.16 14.10
C MET A 139 -15.65 9.01 13.12
N ILE A 140 -16.66 8.81 12.29
CA ILE A 140 -16.70 7.79 11.25
C ILE A 140 -17.10 8.41 9.91
N ARG A 141 -16.63 7.84 8.81
CA ARG A 141 -17.13 8.16 7.46
C ARG A 141 -17.11 6.92 6.57
N PRO A 142 -17.94 6.89 5.51
CA PRO A 142 -17.77 5.94 4.43
C PRO A 142 -16.39 6.05 3.76
N LYS A 143 -15.87 4.92 3.29
CA LYS A 143 -14.68 4.81 2.43
C LYS A 143 -15.11 4.23 1.07
N GLY A 144 -15.19 5.08 0.05
CA GLY A 144 -15.56 4.65 -1.31
C GLY A 144 -17.04 4.84 -1.65
N SER A 145 -17.52 4.13 -2.67
CA SER A 145 -18.90 4.17 -3.16
C SER A 145 -19.30 2.84 -3.84
N PRO A 146 -20.60 2.53 -4.01
CA PRO A 146 -21.07 1.34 -4.73
C PRO A 146 -20.51 1.21 -6.15
N PHE A 147 -20.23 2.32 -6.82
CA PHE A 147 -19.65 2.33 -8.16
C PHE A 147 -18.27 1.66 -8.19
N GLN A 148 -17.47 1.88 -7.15
CA GLN A 148 -16.14 1.29 -6.99
C GLN A 148 -16.20 -0.11 -6.36
N TRP A 149 -17.29 -0.45 -5.66
CA TRP A 149 -17.53 -1.76 -5.02
C TRP A 149 -18.73 -2.51 -5.61
N PRO A 150 -18.72 -2.85 -6.92
CA PRO A 150 -19.88 -3.41 -7.60
C PRO A 150 -20.26 -4.82 -7.11
N LEU A 151 -19.33 -5.57 -6.51
CA LEU A 151 -19.58 -6.90 -5.95
C LEU A 151 -20.20 -6.87 -4.55
N SER A 152 -20.21 -5.72 -3.87
CA SER A 152 -20.80 -5.55 -2.54
C SER A 152 -21.38 -4.13 -2.36
N PRO A 153 -22.31 -3.70 -3.23
CA PRO A 153 -22.80 -2.31 -3.26
C PRO A 153 -23.57 -1.93 -2.00
N ASP A 154 -24.10 -2.90 -1.24
CA ASP A 154 -24.85 -2.67 -0.01
C ASP A 154 -23.97 -2.68 1.25
N LYS A 155 -22.66 -2.94 1.12
CA LYS A 155 -21.72 -3.03 2.24
C LYS A 155 -20.79 -1.83 2.27
N MET A 156 -21.10 -0.87 3.13
CA MET A 156 -20.24 0.29 3.37
C MET A 156 -18.94 -0.14 4.05
N GLN A 157 -17.87 0.54 3.67
CA GLN A 157 -16.57 0.51 4.34
C GLN A 157 -16.37 1.77 5.14
N PHE A 158 -15.46 1.75 6.12
CA PHE A 158 -15.35 2.84 7.07
C PHE A 158 -13.93 3.27 7.34
N ASN A 159 -13.75 4.59 7.43
CA ASN A 159 -12.62 5.16 8.16
C ASN A 159 -13.14 5.67 9.52
N ILE A 160 -12.55 5.16 10.60
CA ILE A 160 -12.84 5.57 11.97
C ILE A 160 -11.67 6.42 12.45
N SER A 161 -11.95 7.62 12.94
CA SER A 161 -10.96 8.57 13.44
C SER A 161 -11.19 8.84 14.91
N PHE A 162 -10.16 8.58 15.72
CA PHE A 162 -10.14 8.85 17.15
C PHE A 162 -9.61 10.26 17.45
N THR A 163 -9.04 10.94 16.45
CA THR A 163 -8.32 12.21 16.60
C THR A 163 -8.98 13.39 15.91
N GLN A 164 -10.17 13.19 15.34
CA GLN A 164 -10.84 14.27 14.62
C GLN A 164 -11.25 15.41 15.56
N ILE A 165 -11.78 15.07 16.75
CA ILE A 165 -12.18 16.01 17.80
C ILE A 165 -11.05 16.18 18.83
N ASN A 166 -10.67 15.11 19.55
CA ASN A 166 -9.57 15.13 20.51
C ASN A 166 -8.25 14.69 19.85
N LYS A 167 -7.35 15.63 19.57
CA LYS A 167 -6.08 15.37 18.84
C LYS A 167 -5.12 14.41 19.56
N ASP A 168 -5.26 14.26 20.89
CA ASP A 168 -4.40 13.45 21.73
C ASP A 168 -4.92 12.02 21.95
N GLN A 169 -6.20 11.76 21.67
CA GLN A 169 -6.79 10.42 21.84
C GLN A 169 -6.14 9.42 20.87
N ARG A 170 -5.96 8.19 21.34
CA ARG A 170 -5.47 7.05 20.54
C ARG A 170 -6.30 5.82 20.84
N PHE A 171 -6.53 5.01 19.82
CA PHE A 171 -7.04 3.64 19.97
C PHE A 171 -5.89 2.68 19.78
N ARG A 172 -5.36 2.12 20.88
CA ARG A 172 -4.23 1.18 20.87
C ARG A 172 -3.03 1.67 20.04
N GLY A 173 -2.68 2.94 20.23
CA GLY A 173 -1.61 3.62 19.49
C GLY A 173 -2.03 4.26 18.17
N LEU A 174 -3.24 3.98 17.67
CA LEU A 174 -3.71 4.45 16.36
C LEU A 174 -4.48 5.76 16.46
N ARG A 175 -4.33 6.60 15.44
CA ARG A 175 -5.14 7.81 15.22
C ARG A 175 -6.42 7.51 14.47
N LYS A 176 -6.34 6.57 13.53
CA LYS A 176 -7.41 6.14 12.63
C LYS A 176 -7.33 4.62 12.43
N LEU A 177 -8.47 4.03 12.11
CA LEU A 177 -8.62 2.62 11.76
C LEU A 177 -9.40 2.55 10.45
N LEU A 178 -8.94 1.75 9.49
CA LEU A 178 -9.67 1.49 8.24
C LEU A 178 -10.32 0.12 8.34
N LEU A 179 -11.60 0.05 7.97
CA LEU A 179 -12.38 -1.17 7.90
C LEU A 179 -12.82 -1.38 6.46
N ASP A 180 -12.08 -2.25 5.78
CA ASP A 180 -12.23 -2.52 4.36
C ASP A 180 -13.05 -3.79 4.11
N ALA A 181 -13.85 -3.71 3.06
CA ALA A 181 -14.62 -4.78 2.46
C ALA A 181 -14.21 -4.78 0.99
N PRO A 182 -13.09 -5.47 0.67
CA PRO A 182 -12.45 -5.33 -0.63
C PRO A 182 -13.40 -5.69 -1.77
N ALA A 183 -13.27 -4.94 -2.88
CA ALA A 183 -14.21 -5.05 -4.00
C ALA A 183 -13.99 -6.34 -4.78
N TRP A 184 -12.72 -6.75 -4.89
CA TRP A 184 -12.28 -7.83 -5.78
C TRP A 184 -11.69 -9.03 -5.03
N ASP A 185 -11.49 -8.92 -3.71
CA ASP A 185 -11.14 -10.03 -2.84
C ASP A 185 -12.35 -10.50 -2.01
N LEU A 186 -12.98 -11.60 -2.42
CA LEU A 186 -14.08 -12.21 -1.66
C LEU A 186 -13.60 -13.03 -0.44
N THR A 187 -12.28 -13.19 -0.25
CA THR A 187 -11.68 -13.94 0.86
C THR A 187 -11.35 -13.07 2.07
N PHE A 188 -11.27 -11.74 1.92
CA PHE A 188 -10.85 -10.79 2.97
C PHE A 188 -9.44 -11.10 3.50
N PHE A 189 -8.57 -11.64 2.64
CA PHE A 189 -7.29 -12.20 3.03
C PHE A 189 -6.11 -11.61 2.25
N HIS A 190 -6.32 -11.10 1.05
CA HIS A 190 -5.25 -10.64 0.18
C HIS A 190 -4.44 -9.50 0.81
N ASP A 191 -5.10 -8.43 1.27
CA ASP A 191 -4.46 -7.35 2.04
C ASP A 191 -3.68 -7.86 3.25
N ARG A 192 -4.26 -8.82 3.99
CA ARG A 192 -3.63 -9.34 5.21
C ARG A 192 -2.34 -10.06 4.87
N LEU A 193 -2.41 -10.99 3.92
CA LEU A 193 -1.29 -11.81 3.51
C LEU A 193 -0.24 -10.96 2.80
N GLY A 194 -0.63 -10.08 1.89
CA GLY A 194 0.27 -9.25 1.12
C GLY A 194 1.00 -8.23 2.00
N MET A 195 0.28 -7.55 2.89
CA MET A 195 0.92 -6.68 3.87
C MET A 195 1.87 -7.47 4.79
N SER A 196 1.51 -8.67 5.21
CA SER A 196 2.38 -9.53 6.03
C SER A 196 3.66 -9.93 5.30
N TYR A 197 3.52 -10.36 4.04
CA TYR A 197 4.64 -10.68 3.16
C TYR A 197 5.59 -9.49 2.97
N MET A 198 5.08 -8.30 2.70
CA MET A 198 5.92 -7.10 2.56
C MET A 198 6.64 -6.76 3.86
N ARG A 199 5.97 -6.91 5.02
CA ARG A 199 6.63 -6.75 6.33
C ARG A 199 7.71 -7.80 6.57
N ASP A 200 7.54 -9.04 6.12
CA ASP A 200 8.53 -10.12 6.26
C ASP A 200 9.79 -9.89 5.40
N LEU A 201 9.65 -9.19 4.27
CA LEU A 201 10.78 -8.63 3.52
C LEU A 201 11.47 -7.46 4.26
N GLY A 202 10.88 -7.01 5.38
CA GLY A 202 11.32 -5.88 6.20
C GLY A 202 11.04 -4.51 5.58
N LEU A 203 10.09 -4.44 4.64
CA LEU A 203 9.60 -3.20 4.04
C LEU A 203 8.54 -2.54 4.94
N PRO A 204 8.45 -1.20 4.93
CA PRO A 204 7.44 -0.47 5.66
C PRO A 204 6.05 -0.76 5.09
N ALA A 205 5.31 -1.70 5.69
CA ALA A 205 3.95 -2.05 5.30
C ALA A 205 2.97 -2.01 6.49
N SER A 206 1.71 -1.75 6.18
CA SER A 206 0.63 -1.58 7.17
C SER A 206 0.37 -2.88 7.90
N CYS A 207 -0.04 -2.82 9.17
CA CYS A 207 -0.56 -3.98 9.88
C CYS A 207 -2.01 -4.25 9.44
N ALA A 208 -2.41 -5.52 9.36
CA ALA A 208 -3.77 -5.87 8.96
C ALA A 208 -4.24 -7.19 9.57
N ASN A 209 -5.52 -7.28 9.94
CA ASN A 209 -6.18 -8.53 10.34
C ASN A 209 -7.67 -8.52 9.98
N SER A 210 -8.41 -9.56 10.38
CA SER A 210 -9.87 -9.62 10.20
C SER A 210 -10.60 -9.21 11.46
N VAL A 211 -11.69 -8.45 11.31
CA VAL A 211 -12.49 -7.95 12.45
C VAL A 211 -13.99 -8.10 12.19
N ARG A 212 -14.75 -8.28 13.27
CA ARG A 212 -16.21 -8.21 13.25
C ARG A 212 -16.65 -6.81 13.63
N LEU A 213 -17.54 -6.23 12.83
CA LEU A 213 -18.17 -4.95 13.14
C LEU A 213 -19.62 -5.16 13.59
N VAL A 214 -19.98 -4.53 14.69
CA VAL A 214 -21.36 -4.41 15.18
C VAL A 214 -21.74 -2.93 15.14
N VAL A 215 -22.84 -2.61 14.46
CA VAL A 215 -23.36 -1.25 14.36
C VAL A 215 -24.74 -1.21 15.01
N ASN A 216 -24.94 -0.29 15.96
CA ASN A 216 -26.23 -0.12 16.67
C ASN A 216 -26.77 -1.40 17.31
N GLY A 217 -25.88 -2.25 17.82
CA GLY A 217 -26.21 -3.53 18.45
C GLY A 217 -26.47 -4.69 17.47
N GLU A 218 -26.41 -4.46 16.16
CA GLU A 218 -26.57 -5.49 15.14
C GLU A 218 -25.24 -5.84 14.47
N TYR A 219 -25.00 -7.13 14.22
CA TYR A 219 -23.83 -7.56 13.47
C TYR A 219 -23.89 -7.01 12.04
N TYR A 220 -22.92 -6.17 11.68
CA TYR A 220 -22.84 -5.56 10.36
C TYR A 220 -22.05 -6.42 9.38
N GLY A 221 -20.93 -6.99 9.82
CA GLY A 221 -20.15 -7.89 8.96
C GLY A 221 -18.71 -8.10 9.38
N LEU A 222 -18.02 -8.92 8.59
CA LEU A 222 -16.57 -9.13 8.62
C LEU A 222 -15.88 -8.05 7.78
N PHE A 223 -14.76 -7.52 8.25
CA PHE A 223 -13.93 -6.56 7.54
C PHE A 223 -12.46 -6.96 7.62
N THR A 224 -11.69 -6.52 6.65
CA THR A 224 -10.24 -6.38 6.80
C THR A 224 -9.98 -5.08 7.54
N SER A 225 -9.36 -5.16 8.72
CA SER A 225 -8.90 -4.00 9.46
C SER A 225 -7.48 -3.69 9.04
N ILE A 226 -7.21 -2.48 8.57
CA ILE A 226 -5.91 -2.06 8.06
C ILE A 226 -5.43 -0.83 8.83
N GLU A 227 -4.16 -0.84 9.23
CA GLU A 227 -3.47 0.31 9.82
C GLU A 227 -3.42 1.46 8.81
N ARG A 228 -3.71 2.68 9.27
CA ARG A 228 -3.55 3.86 8.42
C ARG A 228 -2.06 4.18 8.27
N VAL A 229 -1.60 4.34 7.03
CA VAL A 229 -0.32 5.01 6.76
C VAL A 229 -0.48 6.50 7.11
N ASP A 230 -0.01 6.86 8.30
CA ASP A 230 0.03 8.21 8.85
C ASP A 230 1.23 8.41 9.78
N LYS A 231 1.22 9.47 10.60
CA LYS A 231 2.32 9.79 11.50
C LYS A 231 2.61 8.69 12.54
N GLU A 232 1.62 7.92 12.98
CA GLU A 232 1.88 6.80 13.92
C GLU A 232 2.56 5.64 13.21
N PHE A 233 2.15 5.35 11.97
CA PHE A 233 2.83 4.38 11.11
C PHE A 233 4.31 4.76 10.91
N LEU A 234 4.57 6.02 10.56
CA LEU A 234 5.94 6.52 10.37
C LEU A 234 6.74 6.45 11.68
N THR A 235 6.11 6.77 12.81
CA THR A 235 6.74 6.65 14.14
C THR A 235 7.11 5.21 14.46
N ARG A 236 6.26 4.24 14.12
CA ARG A 236 6.49 2.81 14.34
C ARG A 236 7.66 2.30 13.50
N TRP A 237 7.76 2.73 12.24
CA TRP A 237 8.81 2.29 11.32
C TRP A 237 10.15 2.98 11.50
N PHE A 238 10.14 4.31 11.62
CA PHE A 238 11.34 5.13 11.54
C PHE A 238 11.68 5.83 12.87
N GLY A 239 10.77 5.80 13.84
CA GLY A 239 10.92 6.47 15.12
C GLY A 239 10.37 7.90 15.12
N PRO A 240 10.10 8.46 16.32
CA PRO A 240 9.47 9.77 16.45
C PRO A 240 10.30 10.94 15.91
N GLN A 241 11.61 10.76 15.76
CA GLN A 241 12.54 11.75 15.22
C GLN A 241 12.63 11.75 13.69
N LEU A 242 12.03 10.75 13.03
CA LEU A 242 12.04 10.57 11.57
C LEU A 242 10.61 10.41 11.04
N ASN A 243 9.60 11.01 11.69
CA ASN A 243 8.20 10.93 11.28
C ASN A 243 7.63 12.24 10.72
N ASP A 244 8.48 13.27 10.56
CA ASP A 244 8.08 14.62 10.16
C ASP A 244 8.26 14.91 8.66
N GLY A 245 8.84 13.97 7.91
CA GLY A 245 8.87 14.02 6.45
C GLY A 245 7.47 14.06 5.81
N ASN A 246 7.40 14.50 4.55
CA ASN A 246 6.16 14.49 3.80
C ASN A 246 5.84 13.07 3.32
N LEU A 247 4.64 12.60 3.64
CA LEU A 247 4.05 11.38 3.13
C LEU A 247 3.08 11.75 2.03
N TYR A 248 3.14 11.04 0.91
CA TYR A 248 2.30 11.26 -0.26
C TYR A 248 1.50 10.02 -0.57
N LYS A 249 0.19 10.19 -0.84
CA LYS A 249 -0.62 9.20 -1.57
C LYS A 249 -0.93 9.83 -2.92
N TYR A 250 -0.43 9.24 -4.02
CA TYR A 250 -0.43 9.91 -5.32
C TYR A 250 0.24 11.30 -5.22
N PHE A 251 -0.45 12.34 -5.68
CA PHE A 251 -0.06 13.75 -5.59
C PHE A 251 -0.50 14.44 -4.29
N TYR A 252 -1.19 13.73 -3.39
CA TYR A 252 -1.78 14.33 -2.20
C TYR A 252 -0.90 14.09 -0.99
N LYS A 253 -0.53 15.17 -0.31
CA LYS A 253 0.15 15.09 0.98
C LYS A 253 -0.80 14.47 2.01
N ALA A 254 -0.34 13.41 2.66
CA ALA A 254 -1.05 12.64 3.70
C ALA A 254 -0.53 12.93 5.12
N THR A 255 0.61 13.61 5.24
CA THR A 255 1.10 14.26 6.47
C THR A 255 1.39 15.73 6.17
N ASN A 256 1.61 16.57 7.19
CA ASN A 256 1.96 17.99 6.98
C ASN A 256 1.00 18.75 6.05
N GLU A 257 -0.28 18.37 6.02
CA GLU A 257 -1.30 18.85 5.06
C GLU A 257 -1.55 20.38 5.10
N ALA A 258 -1.11 21.06 6.17
CA ALA A 258 -1.22 22.51 6.30
C ALA A 258 -0.18 23.28 5.48
N ASP A 259 0.88 22.60 5.06
CA ASP A 259 1.88 23.12 4.16
C ASP A 259 1.54 22.68 2.72
N GLU A 260 1.25 23.64 1.86
CA GLU A 260 0.87 23.39 0.46
C GLU A 260 2.08 23.09 -0.43
N ASP A 261 3.31 23.23 0.08
CA ASP A 261 4.53 22.98 -0.70
C ASP A 261 4.73 21.49 -1.00
N THR A 262 4.60 21.11 -2.27
CA THR A 262 4.86 19.75 -2.77
C THR A 262 6.07 19.70 -3.70
N SER A 263 6.96 20.70 -3.65
CA SER A 263 8.14 20.78 -4.51
C SER A 263 9.15 19.65 -4.28
N ASP A 264 9.10 18.99 -3.13
CA ASP A 264 9.86 17.78 -2.88
C ASP A 264 9.32 16.60 -3.70
N LEU A 265 8.00 16.45 -3.87
CA LEU A 265 7.42 15.40 -4.71
C LEU A 265 7.82 15.57 -6.18
N GLU A 266 7.98 16.81 -6.68
CA GLU A 266 8.50 17.08 -8.02
C GLU A 266 9.91 16.48 -8.24
N GLN A 267 10.68 16.28 -7.16
CA GLN A 267 12.00 15.66 -7.21
C GLN A 267 11.93 14.15 -7.38
N THR A 268 10.80 13.48 -7.16
CA THR A 268 10.74 12.02 -7.35
C THR A 268 10.92 11.59 -8.80
N PHE A 269 10.69 12.49 -9.78
CA PHE A 269 10.67 12.18 -11.22
C PHE A 269 9.68 11.09 -11.64
N LEU A 270 8.96 10.51 -10.69
CA LEU A 270 8.04 9.41 -10.92
C LEU A 270 6.72 9.92 -11.47
N PHE A 271 6.34 11.17 -11.19
CA PHE A 271 5.04 11.68 -11.61
C PHE A 271 5.14 13.12 -12.11
N ASP A 272 4.54 13.38 -13.26
CA ASP A 272 4.22 14.71 -13.74
C ASP A 272 2.85 15.10 -13.17
N HIS A 273 2.87 16.00 -12.17
CA HIS A 273 1.66 16.46 -11.50
C HIS A 273 0.70 17.25 -12.42
N THR A 274 1.18 17.72 -13.56
CA THR A 274 0.37 18.45 -14.55
C THR A 274 -0.41 17.49 -15.43
N THR A 275 0.19 16.35 -15.78
CA THR A 275 -0.43 15.35 -16.66
C THR A 275 -1.10 14.21 -15.89
N GLY A 276 -0.68 13.97 -14.65
CA GLY A 276 -1.06 12.78 -13.89
C GLY A 276 -0.37 11.51 -14.40
N GLU A 277 0.66 11.63 -15.23
CA GLU A 277 1.39 10.51 -15.84
C GLU A 277 2.77 10.33 -15.19
N PHE A 278 3.41 9.20 -15.43
CA PHE A 278 4.81 9.05 -15.07
C PHE A 278 5.66 10.10 -15.78
N ALA A 279 6.49 10.85 -15.03
CA ALA A 279 7.25 11.93 -15.65
C ALA A 279 8.23 11.34 -16.67
N LYS A 280 8.10 11.77 -17.92
CA LYS A 280 8.92 11.30 -19.03
C LYS A 280 10.29 11.98 -19.00
N ASN A 281 11.09 11.62 -18.00
CA ASN A 281 12.45 12.12 -17.83
C ASN A 281 13.47 11.10 -18.31
N ASP A 282 14.64 11.57 -18.75
CA ASP A 282 15.83 10.74 -18.97
C ASP A 282 16.36 10.26 -17.62
N LEU A 283 15.65 9.32 -16.98
CA LEU A 283 16.01 8.74 -15.69
C LEU A 283 17.35 8.00 -15.82
N THR A 284 18.30 8.36 -14.95
CA THR A 284 19.56 7.63 -14.78
C THR A 284 19.56 6.95 -13.42
N ILE A 285 20.37 5.89 -13.26
CA ILE A 285 20.55 5.23 -11.95
C ILE A 285 21.06 6.24 -10.92
N GLU A 286 22.05 7.05 -11.29
CA GLU A 286 22.61 8.11 -10.42
C GLU A 286 21.54 9.08 -9.91
N LEU A 287 20.60 9.49 -10.78
CA LEU A 287 19.51 10.38 -10.37
C LEU A 287 18.56 9.69 -9.38
N LEU A 288 18.28 8.41 -9.57
CA LEU A 288 17.45 7.64 -8.65
C LEU A 288 18.15 7.47 -7.30
N GLU A 289 19.43 7.11 -7.28
CA GLU A 289 20.25 6.97 -6.07
C GLU A 289 20.34 8.29 -5.28
N ASP A 290 20.43 9.43 -5.96
CA ASP A 290 20.44 10.76 -5.32
C ASP A 290 19.09 11.18 -4.71
N THR A 291 17.99 10.56 -5.16
CA THR A 291 16.62 10.98 -4.85
C THR A 291 15.93 10.09 -3.82
N MET A 292 16.17 8.79 -3.90
CA MET A 292 15.47 7.78 -3.13
C MET A 292 16.42 6.74 -2.57
N ASP A 293 15.93 6.00 -1.58
CA ASP A 293 16.60 4.77 -1.20
C ASP A 293 16.34 3.71 -2.27
N LEU A 294 17.20 3.68 -3.29
CA LEU A 294 16.98 2.87 -4.48
C LEU A 294 16.92 1.37 -4.15
N ASP A 295 17.72 0.91 -3.18
CA ASP A 295 17.68 -0.49 -2.73
C ASP A 295 16.32 -0.84 -2.10
N GLN A 296 15.78 0.03 -1.24
CA GLN A 296 14.44 -0.17 -0.66
C GLN A 296 13.34 -0.14 -1.72
N ALA A 297 13.42 0.78 -2.69
CA ALA A 297 12.45 0.89 -3.77
C ALA A 297 12.47 -0.36 -4.65
N ILE A 298 13.66 -0.84 -5.06
CA ILE A 298 13.79 -2.07 -5.85
C ILE A 298 13.24 -3.28 -5.09
N LEU A 299 13.52 -3.40 -3.79
CA LEU A 299 12.99 -4.49 -2.98
C LEU A 299 11.46 -4.45 -2.88
N GLU A 300 10.88 -3.25 -2.78
CA GLU A 300 9.44 -3.05 -2.76
C GLU A 300 8.79 -3.44 -4.09
N TRP A 301 9.29 -2.94 -5.21
CA TRP A 301 8.80 -3.27 -6.55
C TRP A 301 8.95 -4.77 -6.86
N ALA A 302 10.09 -5.36 -6.48
CA ALA A 302 10.31 -6.79 -6.63
C ALA A 302 9.39 -7.61 -5.72
N GLY A 303 9.11 -7.12 -4.52
CA GLY A 303 8.13 -7.68 -3.59
C GLY A 303 6.76 -7.79 -4.22
N GLU A 304 6.22 -6.67 -4.73
CA GLU A 304 4.93 -6.65 -5.44
C GLU A 304 4.95 -7.54 -6.68
N ALA A 305 6.00 -7.52 -7.50
CA ALA A 305 6.07 -8.36 -8.70
C ALA A 305 6.07 -9.88 -8.38
N MET A 306 6.63 -10.28 -7.24
CA MET A 306 6.61 -11.68 -6.77
C MET A 306 5.28 -12.10 -6.14
N MET A 307 4.44 -11.13 -5.83
CA MET A 307 3.08 -11.28 -5.33
C MET A 307 2.14 -10.51 -6.27
N PRO A 308 1.94 -11.00 -7.51
CA PRO A 308 1.39 -10.18 -8.60
C PRO A 308 0.15 -9.41 -8.16
N ASP A 309 0.32 -8.09 -8.12
CA ASP A 309 -0.69 -7.13 -7.70
C ASP A 309 -1.28 -6.40 -8.90
N GLY A 310 -2.61 -6.39 -9.01
CA GLY A 310 -3.32 -5.95 -10.21
C GLY A 310 -3.43 -4.43 -10.37
N ASP A 311 -3.08 -3.64 -9.36
CA ASP A 311 -3.15 -2.17 -9.36
C ASP A 311 -2.08 -1.48 -8.48
N GLY A 312 -0.98 -2.19 -8.20
CA GLY A 312 0.21 -1.69 -7.51
C GLY A 312 1.20 -0.93 -8.40
N PHE A 313 2.30 -0.46 -7.81
CA PHE A 313 3.31 0.31 -8.52
C PHE A 313 4.06 -0.50 -9.58
N TRP A 314 4.29 -1.80 -9.36
CA TRP A 314 5.10 -2.62 -10.26
C TRP A 314 4.55 -2.75 -11.69
N ILE A 315 3.23 -2.58 -11.88
CA ILE A 315 2.57 -2.49 -13.20
C ILE A 315 2.36 -1.05 -13.69
N GLY A 316 2.89 -0.06 -12.96
CA GLY A 316 2.73 1.36 -13.24
C GLY A 316 1.35 1.90 -12.84
N SER A 317 0.74 1.36 -11.78
CA SER A 317 -0.48 1.89 -11.20
C SER A 317 -0.16 2.61 -9.88
N ASP A 318 -1.08 2.59 -8.92
CA ASP A 318 -1.42 3.78 -8.14
C ASP A 318 -1.54 3.52 -6.62
N ASN A 319 -1.49 2.24 -6.21
CA ASN A 319 -1.72 1.80 -4.84
C ASN A 319 -0.44 1.77 -3.99
N PHE A 320 0.19 2.92 -3.80
CA PHE A 320 1.34 3.06 -2.91
C PHE A 320 1.35 4.44 -2.23
N TYR A 321 2.18 4.57 -1.21
CA TYR A 321 2.63 5.87 -0.71
C TYR A 321 4.10 6.06 -1.02
N VAL A 322 4.50 7.32 -1.14
CA VAL A 322 5.90 7.71 -1.12
C VAL A 322 6.16 8.55 0.11
N TYR A 323 7.18 8.19 0.88
CA TYR A 323 7.60 8.94 2.06
C TYR A 323 8.93 9.61 1.82
N ASN A 324 8.99 10.94 1.91
CA ASN A 324 10.24 11.70 1.90
C ASN A 324 10.94 11.54 3.26
N HIS A 325 11.77 10.51 3.41
CA HIS A 325 12.44 10.20 4.67
C HIS A 325 13.58 11.20 4.91
N PRO A 326 13.68 11.84 6.10
CA PRO A 326 14.62 12.94 6.36
C PRO A 326 16.12 12.64 6.16
N VAL A 327 16.48 11.36 6.08
CA VAL A 327 17.87 10.89 5.95
C VAL A 327 18.10 10.03 4.71
N ARG A 328 17.06 9.37 4.19
CA ARG A 328 17.20 8.28 3.19
C ARG A 328 16.69 8.69 1.80
N GLY A 329 16.13 9.90 1.67
CA GLY A 329 15.38 10.28 0.48
C GLY A 329 14.01 9.59 0.46
N PHE A 330 13.43 9.48 -0.72
CA PHE A 330 12.12 8.85 -0.88
C PHE A 330 12.13 7.34 -0.61
N LEU A 331 11.08 6.85 0.06
CA LEU A 331 10.81 5.44 0.33
C LEU A 331 9.43 5.07 -0.22
N PHE A 332 9.30 3.86 -0.77
CA PHE A 332 8.02 3.30 -1.21
C PHE A 332 7.35 2.52 -0.09
N ILE A 333 6.04 2.66 0.03
CA ILE A 333 5.21 1.98 1.03
C ILE A 333 4.02 1.37 0.28
N PRO A 334 3.87 0.04 0.23
CA PRO A 334 2.77 -0.60 -0.47
C PRO A 334 1.43 -0.28 0.21
N TRP A 335 0.35 -0.23 -0.57
CA TRP A 335 -1.00 0.08 -0.11
C TRP A 335 -2.05 -0.72 -0.90
N ASP A 336 -3.28 -0.89 -0.39
CA ASP A 336 -4.41 -1.55 -1.10
C ASP A 336 -3.96 -2.82 -1.86
N LEU A 337 -3.52 -3.85 -1.15
CA LEU A 337 -3.02 -5.09 -1.77
C LEU A 337 -4.16 -6.10 -1.93
N ASP A 338 -5.41 -5.66 -2.09
CA ASP A 338 -6.56 -6.56 -2.22
C ASP A 338 -6.62 -7.25 -3.59
N ILE A 339 -6.02 -6.66 -4.62
CA ILE A 339 -5.90 -7.26 -5.97
C ILE A 339 -4.56 -8.01 -6.14
N SER A 340 -3.92 -8.41 -5.02
CA SER A 340 -2.74 -9.27 -5.04
C SER A 340 -3.09 -10.77 -5.25
N PHE A 341 -2.08 -11.57 -5.58
CA PHE A 341 -2.21 -13.01 -5.86
C PHE A 341 -3.10 -13.34 -7.06
N VAL A 342 -3.25 -12.38 -7.98
CA VAL A 342 -4.01 -12.59 -9.22
C VAL A 342 -3.14 -13.28 -10.28
N PRO A 343 -3.70 -14.21 -11.09
CA PRO A 343 -2.94 -14.99 -12.08
C PRO A 343 -2.39 -14.21 -13.27
#